data_AF-A0A436WZT2-F1
#
_entry.id   AF-A0A436WZT2-F1
#
_cell.length_a   1.000
_cell.length_b   1.000
_cell.length_c   1.000
_cell.angle_alpha   90.00
_cell.angle_beta   90.00
_cell.angle_gamma   90.00
#
_symmetry.space_group_name_H-M   'P 1'
#
loop_
_entity.id
_entity.type
_entity.pdbx_description
1 polymer ?
#
loop_
_entity_poly.entity_id
_entity_poly.type
_entity_poly.pdbx_seq_one_letter_code
_entity_poly.pdbx_strand_id
1 'polypeptide(L)'
;MAATNQAKAPVRRGLDDAKPVLGEDASIAELRAAAKPCRRCPLWRDATQTVFGEGPENAEVIFVGEQPGDQEDVAGKPFVGPAGRILDATLNDADIERRKTYVTNAVKHFKFEPRGKRRIHSKPNAGEIQACRWWLDRELDLIQPNLVVALGATAAQALLGKAVPVTKMRGEVIEREDGLRVFITIHPSFILRIREQEDKEAERERFLKDMREVKRLMAV
;
A
#
# COMPACT_ATOMS: atom_id res chain seq x y z
N MET A 1 -3.26 21.52 -55.82
CA MET A 1 -2.85 20.38 -54.95
C MET A 1 -3.10 20.79 -53.51
N ALA A 2 -4.20 20.34 -52.92
CA ALA A 2 -4.61 20.70 -51.57
C ALA A 2 -3.95 19.75 -50.56
N ALA A 3 -3.17 20.31 -49.63
CA ALA A 3 -2.66 19.57 -48.47
C ALA A 3 -3.71 19.62 -47.36
N THR A 4 -4.34 18.48 -47.09
CA THR A 4 -5.33 18.34 -46.02
C THR A 4 -4.61 18.31 -44.67
N ASN A 5 -4.66 19.42 -43.94
CA ASN A 5 -4.16 19.51 -42.57
C ASN A 5 -5.20 18.90 -41.61
N GLN A 6 -5.00 17.66 -41.18
CA GLN A 6 -5.83 17.05 -40.14
C GLN A 6 -5.42 17.59 -38.77
N ALA A 7 -6.25 18.49 -38.24
CA ALA A 7 -6.13 18.95 -36.85
C ALA A 7 -6.30 17.75 -35.89
N LYS A 8 -5.28 17.48 -35.08
CA LYS A 8 -5.37 16.55 -33.95
C LYS A 8 -6.47 17.04 -33.00
N ALA A 9 -7.41 16.16 -32.70
CA ALA A 9 -8.47 16.41 -31.71
C ALA A 9 -7.85 16.82 -30.36
N PRO A 10 -8.46 17.78 -29.63
CA PRO A 10 -7.95 18.21 -28.34
C PRO A 10 -8.01 17.05 -27.34
N VAL A 11 -6.87 16.75 -26.72
CA VAL A 11 -6.77 15.85 -25.58
C VAL A 11 -7.65 16.42 -24.47
N ARG A 12 -8.76 15.74 -24.17
CA ARG A 12 -9.69 16.13 -23.10
C ARG A 12 -8.94 16.15 -21.76
N ARG A 13 -8.67 17.34 -21.23
CA ARG A 13 -8.35 17.54 -19.81
C ARG A 13 -9.61 17.29 -18.98
N GLY A 14 -9.45 16.59 -17.86
CA GLY A 14 -10.48 16.40 -16.84
C GLY A 14 -10.88 14.95 -16.65
N LEU A 15 -10.10 14.19 -15.88
CA LEU A 15 -10.66 13.12 -15.05
C LEU A 15 -11.12 13.82 -13.79
N ASP A 16 -12.39 13.71 -13.44
CA ASP A 16 -13.03 14.46 -12.36
C ASP A 16 -12.24 14.36 -11.03
N ASP A 17 -11.50 15.44 -10.74
CA ASP A 17 -10.65 15.64 -9.56
C ASP A 17 -11.45 16.05 -8.31
N ALA A 18 -12.77 15.82 -8.30
CA ALA A 18 -13.62 16.17 -7.17
C ALA A 18 -13.19 15.37 -5.94
N LYS A 19 -12.34 15.99 -5.11
CA LYS A 19 -11.96 15.47 -3.80
C LYS A 19 -13.26 15.37 -3.01
N PRO A 20 -13.58 14.22 -2.38
CA PRO A 20 -14.72 14.18 -1.47
C PRO A 20 -14.47 15.25 -0.40
N VAL A 21 -15.46 16.10 -0.19
CA VAL A 21 -15.42 17.11 0.87
C VAL A 21 -15.69 16.37 2.17
N LEU A 22 -14.63 15.83 2.75
CA LEU A 22 -14.64 15.28 4.10
C LEU A 22 -14.25 16.43 5.05
N GLY A 23 -15.01 16.59 6.12
CA GLY A 23 -14.67 17.54 7.18
C GLY A 23 -13.37 17.16 7.89
N GLU A 24 -12.81 18.08 8.66
CA GLU A 24 -11.58 17.86 9.44
C GLU A 24 -11.75 16.75 10.49
N ASP A 25 -12.98 16.51 10.95
CA ASP A 25 -13.33 15.47 11.94
C ASP A 25 -13.81 14.15 11.31
N ALA A 26 -13.51 13.89 10.03
CA ALA A 26 -13.99 12.68 9.36
C ALA A 26 -13.38 11.41 9.97
N SER A 27 -14.21 10.42 10.29
CA SER A 27 -13.76 9.10 10.77
C SER A 27 -13.12 8.25 9.67
N ILE A 28 -12.37 7.20 10.05
CA ILE A 28 -11.84 6.22 9.08
C ILE A 28 -12.99 5.50 8.36
N ALA A 29 -14.14 5.32 9.04
CA ALA A 29 -15.34 4.74 8.43
C ALA A 29 -15.89 5.62 7.29
N GLU A 30 -15.96 6.93 7.49
CA GLU A 30 -16.38 7.89 6.45
C GLU A 30 -15.37 7.97 5.31
N LEU A 31 -14.08 7.99 5.62
CA LEU A 31 -13.01 7.97 4.62
C LEU A 31 -13.09 6.70 3.76
N ARG A 32 -13.32 5.54 4.39
CA ARG A 32 -13.54 4.26 3.69
C ARG A 32 -14.78 4.32 2.79
N ALA A 33 -15.88 4.89 3.27
CA ALA A 33 -17.11 5.02 2.48
C ALA A 33 -16.88 5.92 1.25
N ALA A 34 -16.18 7.04 1.42
CA ALA A 34 -15.82 7.96 0.36
C ALA A 34 -14.84 7.36 -0.66
N ALA A 35 -14.02 6.37 -0.25
CA ALA A 35 -13.08 5.69 -1.14
C ALA A 35 -13.76 4.71 -2.11
N LYS A 36 -14.93 4.15 -1.77
CA LYS A 36 -15.64 3.15 -2.59
C LYS A 36 -15.89 3.58 -4.04
N PRO A 37 -16.36 4.80 -4.34
CA PRO A 37 -16.57 5.25 -5.72
C PRO A 37 -15.31 5.88 -6.35
N CYS A 38 -14.11 5.72 -5.76
CA CYS A 38 -12.93 6.44 -6.19
C CYS A 38 -12.56 6.17 -7.66
N ARG A 39 -12.43 7.25 -8.45
CA ARG A 39 -12.00 7.20 -9.86
C ARG A 39 -10.70 7.95 -10.17
N ARG A 40 -9.89 8.26 -9.14
CA ARG A 40 -8.67 9.09 -9.25
C ARG A 40 -7.60 8.57 -10.21
N CYS A 41 -7.58 7.27 -10.51
CA CYS A 41 -6.66 6.69 -11.51
C CYS A 41 -7.34 5.53 -12.26
N PRO A 42 -6.88 5.12 -13.45
CA PRO A 42 -7.58 4.13 -14.28
C PRO A 42 -7.81 2.75 -13.66
N LEU A 43 -7.12 2.41 -12.56
CA LEU A 43 -7.19 1.08 -11.93
C LEU A 43 -8.58 0.69 -11.43
N TRP A 44 -9.47 1.66 -11.15
CA TRP A 44 -10.85 1.38 -10.74
C TRP A 44 -11.65 0.61 -11.79
N ARG A 45 -11.25 0.67 -13.08
CA ARG A 45 -12.03 0.13 -14.20
C ARG A 45 -12.09 -1.39 -14.20
N ASP A 46 -10.96 -2.02 -13.88
CA ASP A 46 -10.78 -3.47 -14.03
C ASP A 46 -10.75 -4.20 -12.67
N ALA A 47 -10.47 -3.48 -11.58
CA ALA A 47 -10.55 -4.00 -10.22
C ALA A 47 -12.01 -4.32 -9.85
N THR A 48 -12.23 -5.30 -8.96
CA THR A 48 -13.59 -5.64 -8.49
C THR A 48 -14.14 -4.53 -7.61
N GLN A 49 -13.30 -4.00 -6.72
CA GLN A 49 -13.68 -2.96 -5.77
C GLN A 49 -12.45 -2.25 -5.19
N THR A 50 -12.69 -1.16 -4.47
CA THR A 50 -11.67 -0.55 -3.61
C THR A 50 -11.39 -1.45 -2.41
N VAL A 51 -10.12 -1.72 -2.14
CA VAL A 51 -9.65 -2.34 -0.90
C VAL A 51 -8.97 -1.28 -0.06
N PHE A 52 -9.69 -0.81 0.95
CA PHE A 52 -9.23 0.21 1.89
C PHE A 52 -8.42 -0.42 3.04
N GLY A 53 -7.76 0.39 3.89
CA GLY A 53 -7.05 -0.12 5.06
C GLY A 53 -7.96 -0.71 6.13
N GLU A 54 -7.46 -1.55 7.03
CA GLU A 54 -8.23 -2.16 8.12
C GLU A 54 -7.40 -2.15 9.41
N GLY A 55 -8.04 -1.79 10.52
CA GLY A 55 -7.44 -1.66 11.85
C GLY A 55 -8.15 -0.60 12.70
N PRO A 56 -7.71 -0.41 13.96
CA PRO A 56 -8.27 0.61 14.83
C PRO A 56 -7.81 2.02 14.42
N GLU A 57 -8.61 3.03 14.73
CA GLU A 57 -8.30 4.44 14.40
C GLU A 57 -7.16 5.02 15.25
N ASN A 58 -6.84 4.38 16.38
CA ASN A 58 -5.74 4.76 17.28
C ASN A 58 -4.53 3.81 17.16
N ALA A 59 -4.30 3.21 15.99
CA ALA A 59 -3.18 2.31 15.77
C ALA A 59 -1.83 3.03 15.90
N GLU A 60 -0.97 2.58 16.81
CA GLU A 60 0.37 3.14 17.00
C GLU A 60 1.31 2.85 15.81
N VAL A 61 1.01 1.80 15.04
CA VAL A 61 1.78 1.39 13.86
C VAL A 61 0.87 1.10 12.68
N ILE A 62 1.28 1.57 11.50
CA ILE A 62 0.65 1.24 10.22
C ILE A 62 1.59 0.44 9.35
N PHE A 63 1.11 -0.68 8.77
CA PHE A 63 1.82 -1.38 7.71
C PHE A 63 1.23 -1.03 6.35
N VAL A 64 2.09 -0.59 5.43
CA VAL A 64 1.69 -0.18 4.09
C VAL A 64 2.30 -1.12 3.07
N GLY A 65 1.46 -1.86 2.35
CA GLY A 65 1.84 -2.68 1.20
C GLY A 65 1.81 -1.93 -0.13
N GLU A 66 1.97 -2.65 -1.23
CA GLU A 66 1.96 -2.08 -2.58
C GLU A 66 0.53 -1.79 -3.07
N GLN A 67 -0.26 -2.84 -3.24
CA GLN A 67 -1.64 -2.80 -3.73
C GLN A 67 -2.37 -4.09 -3.31
N PRO A 68 -3.70 -4.17 -3.47
CA PRO A 68 -4.44 -5.40 -3.21
C PRO A 68 -4.03 -6.47 -4.24
N GLY A 69 -4.01 -7.74 -3.84
CA GLY A 69 -3.88 -8.87 -4.75
C GLY A 69 -5.25 -9.40 -5.19
N ASP A 70 -5.23 -10.55 -5.87
CA ASP A 70 -6.41 -11.23 -6.39
C ASP A 70 -7.42 -11.56 -5.28
N GLN A 71 -6.95 -12.09 -4.15
CA GLN A 71 -7.82 -12.46 -3.02
C GLN A 71 -8.35 -11.23 -2.29
N GLU A 72 -7.49 -10.23 -2.07
CA GLU A 72 -7.86 -8.97 -1.42
C GLU A 72 -8.94 -8.23 -2.21
N ASP A 73 -8.78 -8.15 -3.55
CA ASP A 73 -9.72 -7.47 -4.43
C ASP A 73 -11.12 -8.11 -4.42
N VAL A 74 -11.20 -9.43 -4.31
CA VAL A 74 -12.51 -10.12 -4.15
C VAL A 74 -13.04 -9.95 -2.73
N ALA A 75 -12.18 -10.06 -1.71
CA ALA A 75 -12.59 -10.01 -0.30
C ALA A 75 -12.92 -8.59 0.20
N GLY A 76 -12.43 -7.54 -0.47
CA GLY A 76 -12.55 -6.17 -0.01
C GLY A 76 -11.67 -5.84 1.21
N LYS A 77 -10.70 -6.70 1.54
CA LYS A 77 -9.87 -6.60 2.75
C LYS A 77 -8.37 -6.70 2.43
N PRO A 78 -7.51 -5.89 3.08
CA PRO A 78 -6.08 -5.89 2.83
C PRO A 78 -5.40 -7.11 3.48
N PHE A 79 -4.38 -7.68 2.82
CA PHE A 79 -3.54 -8.75 3.35
C PHE A 79 -4.31 -10.00 3.83
N VAL A 80 -5.26 -10.50 3.04
CA VAL A 80 -5.96 -11.78 3.33
C VAL A 80 -5.35 -12.98 2.59
N GLY A 81 -4.54 -12.72 1.56
CA GLY A 81 -3.90 -13.73 0.72
C GLY A 81 -2.60 -14.30 1.31
N PRO A 82 -1.81 -15.01 0.49
CA PRO A 82 -0.58 -15.68 0.93
C PRO A 82 0.45 -14.75 1.57
N ALA A 83 0.60 -13.52 1.08
CA ALA A 83 1.52 -12.53 1.66
C ALA A 83 1.02 -12.03 3.02
N GLY A 84 -0.30 -11.87 3.17
CA GLY A 84 -0.95 -11.54 4.44
C GLY A 84 -0.73 -12.59 5.51
N ARG A 85 -0.85 -13.87 5.16
CA ARG A 85 -0.55 -14.97 6.09
C ARG A 85 0.90 -14.99 6.57
N ILE A 86 1.86 -14.60 5.72
CA ILE A 86 3.25 -14.42 6.15
C ILE A 86 3.35 -13.25 7.13
N LEU A 87 2.76 -12.11 6.78
CA LEU A 87 2.75 -10.94 7.65
C LEU A 87 2.16 -11.28 9.02
N ASP A 88 0.96 -11.86 9.08
CA ASP A 88 0.27 -12.19 10.33
C ASP A 88 1.09 -13.16 11.19
N ALA A 89 1.66 -14.21 10.59
CA ALA A 89 2.53 -15.14 11.31
C ALA A 89 3.78 -14.45 11.86
N THR A 90 4.45 -13.62 11.07
CA THR A 90 5.65 -12.90 11.52
C THR A 90 5.34 -11.86 12.59
N LEU A 91 4.21 -11.16 12.49
CA LEU A 91 3.77 -10.24 13.55
C LEU A 91 3.52 -10.97 14.86
N ASN A 92 2.85 -12.13 14.80
CA ASN A 92 2.66 -12.98 15.97
C ASN A 92 4.00 -13.42 16.59
N ASP A 93 4.94 -13.88 15.78
CA ASP A 93 6.28 -14.31 16.23
C ASP A 93 7.15 -13.15 16.77
N ALA A 94 6.82 -11.91 16.39
CA ALA A 94 7.43 -10.68 16.87
C ALA A 94 6.69 -10.05 18.07
N ASP A 95 5.67 -10.71 18.61
CA ASP A 95 4.79 -10.18 19.67
C ASP A 95 4.08 -8.87 19.29
N ILE A 96 3.78 -8.66 18.00
CA ILE A 96 2.97 -7.54 17.52
C ILE A 96 1.54 -8.02 17.33
N GLU A 97 0.64 -7.53 18.18
CA GLU A 97 -0.77 -7.90 18.14
C GLU A 97 -1.47 -7.29 16.90
N ARG A 98 -1.78 -8.13 15.91
CA ARG A 98 -2.39 -7.71 14.62
C ARG A 98 -3.62 -6.80 14.76
N ARG A 99 -4.43 -6.99 15.81
CA ARG A 99 -5.64 -6.18 16.08
C ARG A 99 -5.36 -4.75 16.56
N LYS A 100 -4.13 -4.48 17.01
CA LYS A 100 -3.66 -3.15 17.41
C LYS A 100 -2.97 -2.40 16.28
N THR A 101 -2.84 -3.02 15.11
CA THR A 101 -2.16 -2.43 13.95
C THR A 101 -3.17 -2.04 12.89
N TYR A 102 -2.87 -0.96 12.16
CA TYR A 102 -3.58 -0.63 10.93
C TYR A 102 -2.80 -1.16 9.74
N VAL A 103 -3.47 -1.75 8.76
CA VAL A 103 -2.82 -2.29 7.58
C VAL A 103 -3.53 -1.83 6.33
N THR A 104 -2.77 -1.33 5.38
CA THR A 104 -3.29 -0.75 4.15
C THR A 104 -2.29 -0.90 3.00
N ASN A 105 -2.61 -0.34 1.84
CA ASN A 105 -1.72 -0.35 0.67
C ASN A 105 -1.52 1.05 0.11
N ALA A 106 -0.39 1.29 -0.56
CA ALA A 106 -0.13 2.54 -1.28
C ALA A 106 -1.18 2.82 -2.36
N VAL A 107 -1.68 1.77 -3.02
CA VAL A 107 -2.75 1.84 -4.03
C VAL A 107 -3.94 1.00 -3.56
N LYS A 108 -5.17 1.49 -3.77
CA LYS A 108 -6.41 0.86 -3.24
C LYS A 108 -7.18 -0.02 -4.23
N HIS A 109 -6.72 -0.14 -5.46
CA HIS A 109 -7.34 -0.98 -6.49
C HIS A 109 -6.30 -1.96 -7.05
N PHE A 110 -6.72 -3.20 -7.32
CA PHE A 110 -5.84 -4.23 -7.84
C PHE A 110 -5.54 -4.00 -9.32
N LYS A 111 -4.26 -3.79 -9.64
CA LYS A 111 -3.77 -3.78 -11.01
C LYS A 111 -3.31 -5.17 -11.42
N PHE A 112 -3.86 -5.67 -12.52
CA PHE A 112 -3.51 -6.97 -13.06
C PHE A 112 -3.60 -7.01 -14.58
N GLU A 113 -2.95 -8.02 -15.16
CA GLU A 113 -3.08 -8.41 -16.55
C GLU A 113 -3.84 -9.73 -16.62
N PRO A 114 -4.96 -9.81 -17.36
CA PRO A 114 -5.70 -11.05 -17.52
C PRO A 114 -4.93 -12.04 -18.39
N ARG A 115 -4.75 -13.28 -17.89
CA ARG A 115 -4.18 -14.39 -18.65
C ARG A 115 -5.10 -15.60 -18.57
N GLY A 116 -6.03 -15.67 -19.53
CA GLY A 116 -7.16 -16.60 -19.47
C GLY A 116 -8.03 -16.29 -18.25
N LYS A 117 -8.28 -17.29 -17.40
CA LYS A 117 -9.04 -17.11 -16.15
C LYS A 117 -8.21 -16.54 -14.99
N ARG A 118 -6.90 -16.37 -15.15
CA ARG A 118 -6.00 -15.91 -14.08
C ARG A 118 -5.80 -14.39 -14.15
N ARG A 119 -5.73 -13.76 -12.98
CA ARG A 119 -5.39 -12.34 -12.83
C ARG A 119 -3.94 -12.22 -12.39
N ILE A 120 -3.06 -11.78 -13.29
CA ILE A 120 -1.63 -11.69 -13.01
C ILE A 120 -1.31 -10.30 -12.50
N HIS A 121 -0.89 -10.20 -11.24
CA HIS A 121 -0.53 -8.93 -10.61
C HIS A 121 0.50 -8.14 -11.46
N SER A 122 0.21 -6.85 -11.69
CA SER A 122 1.13 -5.91 -12.38
C SER A 122 1.39 -4.70 -11.48
N LYS A 123 2.65 -4.24 -11.42
CA LYS A 123 3.07 -3.19 -10.48
C LYS A 123 2.38 -1.84 -10.78
N PRO A 124 1.91 -1.09 -9.77
CA PRO A 124 1.47 0.28 -9.98
C PRO A 124 2.61 1.17 -10.50
N ASN A 125 2.29 2.10 -11.41
CA ASN A 125 3.23 3.10 -11.91
C ASN A 125 3.24 4.34 -10.99
N ALA A 126 4.19 5.25 -11.22
CA ALA A 126 4.35 6.45 -10.41
C ALA A 126 3.09 7.36 -10.39
N GLY A 127 2.37 7.46 -11.52
CA GLY A 127 1.14 8.25 -11.59
C GLY A 127 0.00 7.64 -10.78
N GLU A 128 -0.15 6.31 -10.80
CA GLU A 128 -1.14 5.58 -9.99
C GLU A 128 -0.82 5.70 -8.49
N ILE A 129 0.46 5.56 -8.12
CA ILE A 129 0.92 5.77 -6.74
C ILE A 129 0.60 7.20 -6.29
N GLN A 130 0.96 8.21 -7.09
CA GLN A 130 0.73 9.61 -6.76
C GLN A 130 -0.77 9.94 -6.64
N ALA A 131 -1.61 9.41 -7.53
CA ALA A 131 -3.06 9.62 -7.49
C ALA A 131 -3.70 8.98 -6.24
N CYS A 132 -3.21 7.80 -5.82
CA CYS A 132 -3.73 7.09 -4.67
C CYS A 132 -3.14 7.55 -3.33
N ARG A 133 -1.95 8.17 -3.35
CA ARG A 133 -1.29 8.75 -2.16
C ARG A 133 -2.22 9.67 -1.37
N TRP A 134 -3.14 10.37 -2.04
CA TRP A 134 -4.13 11.20 -1.37
C TRP A 134 -4.96 10.42 -0.31
N TRP A 135 -5.35 9.17 -0.59
CA TRP A 135 -6.06 8.33 0.37
C TRP A 135 -5.14 7.88 1.51
N LEU A 136 -3.91 7.51 1.19
CA LEU A 136 -2.92 7.12 2.19
C LEU A 136 -2.61 8.27 3.15
N ASP A 137 -2.40 9.48 2.63
CA ASP A 137 -2.17 10.67 3.44
C ASP A 137 -3.36 10.94 4.38
N ARG A 138 -4.61 10.71 3.93
CA ARG A 138 -5.78 10.85 4.81
C ARG A 138 -5.88 9.74 5.88
N GLU A 139 -5.51 8.51 5.57
CA GLU A 139 -5.40 7.45 6.59
C GLU A 139 -4.35 7.83 7.64
N LEU A 140 -3.19 8.33 7.21
CA LEU A 140 -2.12 8.77 8.12
C LEU A 140 -2.56 9.95 8.98
N ASP A 141 -3.22 10.95 8.38
CA ASP A 141 -3.69 12.13 9.10
C ASP A 141 -4.71 11.81 10.19
N LEU A 142 -5.62 10.88 9.94
CA LEU A 142 -6.65 10.51 10.91
C LEU A 142 -6.12 9.61 12.02
N ILE A 143 -5.18 8.72 11.69
CA ILE A 143 -4.65 7.75 12.66
C ILE A 143 -3.51 8.34 13.48
N GLN A 144 -2.73 9.27 12.93
CA GLN A 144 -1.54 9.87 13.55
C GLN A 144 -0.60 8.80 14.17
N PRO A 145 -0.13 7.81 13.38
CA PRO A 145 0.68 6.74 13.94
C PRO A 145 2.09 7.23 14.31
N ASN A 146 2.66 6.63 15.36
CA ASN A 146 4.04 6.91 15.78
C ASN A 146 5.08 6.30 14.83
N LEU A 147 4.68 5.28 14.06
CA LEU A 147 5.55 4.55 13.13
C LEU A 147 4.75 4.01 11.94
N VAL A 148 5.35 4.10 10.74
CA VAL A 148 4.83 3.44 9.55
C VAL A 148 5.85 2.47 8.99
N VAL A 149 5.43 1.25 8.69
CA VAL A 149 6.25 0.20 8.09
C VAL A 149 5.95 0.11 6.60
N ALA A 150 6.94 0.49 5.79
CA ALA A 150 6.88 0.38 4.34
C ALA A 150 7.26 -1.05 3.90
N LEU A 151 6.26 -1.83 3.48
CA LEU A 151 6.45 -3.19 2.97
C LEU A 151 6.75 -3.12 1.45
N GLY A 152 8.03 -2.98 1.10
CA GLY A 152 8.50 -2.95 -0.27
C GLY A 152 8.56 -1.56 -0.92
N ALA A 153 9.09 -1.54 -2.15
CA ALA A 153 9.51 -0.29 -2.80
C ALA A 153 8.37 0.67 -3.14
N THR A 154 7.19 0.14 -3.51
CA THR A 154 6.03 0.97 -3.83
C THR A 154 5.47 1.67 -2.60
N ALA A 155 5.39 0.97 -1.46
CA ALA A 155 5.00 1.56 -0.19
C ALA A 155 5.99 2.64 0.26
N ALA A 156 7.29 2.34 0.19
CA ALA A 156 8.34 3.29 0.53
C ALA A 156 8.27 4.55 -0.36
N GLN A 157 8.05 4.38 -1.67
CA GLN A 157 7.89 5.49 -2.59
C GLN A 157 6.66 6.35 -2.27
N ALA A 158 5.52 5.72 -1.95
CA ALA A 158 4.30 6.45 -1.61
C ALA A 158 4.47 7.29 -0.34
N LEU A 159 5.13 6.73 0.68
CA LEU A 159 5.34 7.38 1.96
C LEU A 159 6.39 8.49 1.89
N LEU A 160 7.49 8.26 1.18
CA LEU A 160 8.67 9.15 1.18
C LEU A 160 8.72 10.08 -0.04
N GLY A 161 7.77 9.97 -0.97
CA GLY A 161 7.66 10.82 -2.16
C GLY A 161 8.74 10.58 -3.22
N LYS A 162 9.66 9.64 -3.02
CA LYS A 162 10.76 9.32 -3.94
C LYS A 162 11.07 7.82 -3.96
N ALA A 163 11.66 7.34 -5.05
CA ALA A 163 12.06 5.94 -5.15
C ALA A 163 13.15 5.60 -4.12
N VAL A 164 13.03 4.44 -3.48
CA VAL A 164 13.92 3.96 -2.41
C VAL A 164 14.47 2.58 -2.78
N PRO A 165 15.80 2.35 -2.72
CA PRO A 165 16.40 1.03 -2.89
C PRO A 165 16.19 0.16 -1.64
N VAL A 166 15.00 -0.43 -1.52
CA VAL A 166 14.57 -1.18 -0.31
C VAL A 166 15.54 -2.26 0.15
N THR A 167 16.17 -3.01 -0.77
CA THR A 167 17.13 -4.05 -0.38
C THR A 167 18.36 -3.49 0.35
N LYS A 168 18.78 -2.26 -0.01
CA LYS A 168 19.91 -1.58 0.62
C LYS A 168 19.50 -0.89 1.93
N MET A 169 18.31 -0.30 1.96
CA MET A 169 17.81 0.50 3.09
C MET A 169 16.96 -0.31 4.08
N ARG A 170 16.90 -1.63 3.92
CA ARG A 170 16.13 -2.50 4.81
C ARG A 170 16.62 -2.37 6.25
N GLY A 171 15.68 -2.19 7.17
CA GLY A 171 15.96 -2.02 8.60
C GLY A 171 16.25 -0.57 9.00
N GLU A 172 16.32 0.36 8.04
CA GLU A 172 16.49 1.78 8.33
C GLU A 172 15.15 2.45 8.66
N VAL A 173 15.21 3.46 9.52
CA VAL A 173 14.12 4.39 9.79
C VAL A 173 14.46 5.72 9.12
N ILE A 174 13.56 6.21 8.29
CA ILE A 174 13.64 7.55 7.70
C ILE A 174 12.55 8.40 8.33
N GLU A 175 12.94 9.54 8.90
CA GLU A 175 12.01 10.55 9.37
C GLU A 175 11.63 11.48 8.21
N ARG A 176 10.32 11.68 8.01
CA ARG A 176 9.79 12.67 7.07
C ARG A 176 9.89 14.08 7.69
N GLU A 177 9.74 15.10 6.86
CA GLU A 177 9.72 16.51 7.30
C GLU A 177 8.61 16.82 8.32
N ASP A 178 7.52 16.06 8.30
CA ASP A 178 6.41 16.14 9.25
C ASP A 178 6.61 15.30 10.53
N GLY A 179 7.82 14.75 10.75
CA GLY A 179 8.16 13.95 11.91
C GLY A 179 7.72 12.48 11.83
N LEU A 180 7.00 12.08 10.79
CA LEU A 180 6.55 10.70 10.64
C LEU A 180 7.73 9.75 10.38
N ARG A 181 7.93 8.78 11.28
CA ARG A 181 8.96 7.74 11.17
C ARG A 181 8.52 6.65 10.21
N VAL A 182 9.34 6.35 9.19
CA VAL A 182 9.09 5.31 8.19
C VAL A 182 10.17 4.23 8.27
N PHE A 183 9.80 3.04 8.75
CA PHE A 183 10.65 1.86 8.75
C PHE A 183 10.57 1.13 7.41
N ILE A 184 11.72 0.81 6.80
CA ILE A 184 11.78 0.19 5.47
C ILE A 184 12.06 -1.31 5.58
N THR A 185 11.24 -2.13 4.93
CA THR A 185 11.51 -3.57 4.77
C THR A 185 11.00 -4.11 3.43
N ILE A 186 11.31 -5.37 3.15
CA ILE A 186 10.79 -6.11 2.00
C ILE A 186 9.27 -6.29 2.09
N HIS A 187 8.63 -6.51 0.94
CA HIS A 187 7.25 -6.96 0.93
C HIS A 187 7.19 -8.48 1.20
N PRO A 188 6.27 -9.00 2.03
CA PRO A 188 6.18 -10.44 2.34
C PRO A 188 6.00 -11.35 1.13
N SER A 189 5.43 -10.83 0.03
CA SER A 189 5.33 -11.59 -1.24
C SER A 189 6.68 -11.91 -1.88
N PHE A 190 7.77 -11.20 -1.51
CA PHE A 190 9.12 -11.53 -1.94
C PHE A 190 9.52 -12.93 -1.45
N ILE A 191 9.23 -13.26 -0.19
CA ILE A 191 9.51 -14.57 0.43
C ILE A 191 8.81 -15.70 -0.33
N LEU A 192 7.60 -15.45 -0.86
CA LEU A 192 6.84 -16.44 -1.64
C LEU A 192 7.47 -16.76 -3.00
N ARG A 193 8.32 -15.88 -3.52
CA ARG A 193 8.96 -16.03 -4.83
C ARG A 193 10.32 -16.72 -4.76
N ILE A 194 10.87 -16.89 -3.55
CA ILE A 194 12.11 -17.63 -3.32
C ILE A 194 11.85 -19.12 -3.54
N ARG A 195 12.65 -19.74 -4.40
CA ARG A 195 12.51 -21.16 -4.79
C ARG A 195 13.26 -22.09 -3.85
N GLU A 196 14.51 -21.75 -3.54
CA GLU A 196 15.34 -22.53 -2.64
C GLU A 196 14.81 -22.40 -1.21
N GLN A 197 14.60 -23.54 -0.54
CA GLN A 197 13.95 -23.56 0.76
C GLN A 197 14.82 -22.92 1.84
N GLU A 198 16.13 -23.14 1.80
CA GLU A 198 17.10 -22.54 2.74
C GLU A 198 17.09 -21.00 2.64
N ASP A 199 17.15 -20.45 1.41
CA ASP A 199 17.07 -19.00 1.19
C ASP A 199 15.74 -18.41 1.68
N LYS A 200 14.65 -19.16 1.51
CA LYS A 200 13.31 -18.75 1.92
C LYS A 200 13.18 -18.71 3.44
N GLU A 201 13.77 -19.67 4.13
CA GLU A 201 13.84 -19.72 5.60
C GLU A 201 14.71 -18.59 6.13
N ALA A 202 15.91 -18.40 5.58
CA ALA A 202 16.78 -17.29 5.92
C ALA A 202 16.09 -15.93 5.73
N GLU A 203 15.33 -15.75 4.64
CA GLU A 203 14.60 -14.50 4.40
C GLU A 203 13.42 -14.30 5.37
N ARG A 204 12.75 -15.39 5.79
CA ARG A 204 11.74 -15.34 6.86
C ARG A 204 12.35 -14.90 8.18
N GLU A 205 13.50 -15.43 8.56
CA GLU A 205 14.21 -15.03 9.79
C GLU A 205 14.62 -13.56 9.76
N ARG A 206 15.13 -13.08 8.61
CA ARG A 206 15.44 -11.66 8.44
C ARG A 206 14.18 -10.80 8.54
N PHE A 207 13.06 -11.24 7.98
CA PHE A 207 11.80 -10.49 8.07
C PHE A 207 11.26 -10.46 9.49
N LEU A 208 11.40 -11.55 10.24
CA LEU A 208 11.11 -11.59 11.67
C LEU A 208 12.00 -10.63 12.47
N LYS A 209 13.30 -10.56 12.14
CA LYS A 209 14.21 -9.60 12.77
C LYS A 209 13.75 -8.16 12.56
N ASP A 210 13.29 -7.82 11.35
CA ASP A 210 12.72 -6.50 11.07
C ASP A 210 11.49 -6.22 11.93
N MET A 211 10.57 -7.19 12.06
CA MET A 211 9.35 -7.01 12.86
C MET A 211 9.67 -6.88 14.36
N ARG A 212 10.70 -7.56 14.86
CA ARG A 212 11.19 -7.36 16.24
C ARG A 212 11.75 -5.97 16.46
N GLU A 213 12.43 -5.41 15.46
CA GLU A 213 12.89 -4.03 15.52
C GLU A 213 11.72 -3.03 15.48
N VAL A 214 10.71 -3.29 14.64
CA VAL A 214 9.45 -2.53 14.66
C VAL A 214 8.81 -2.56 16.04
N LYS A 215 8.70 -3.74 16.68
CA LYS A 215 8.17 -3.87 18.05
C LYS A 215 8.97 -3.04 19.05
N ARG A 216 10.30 -3.03 18.94
CA ARG A 216 11.18 -2.21 19.80
C ARG A 216 10.92 -0.71 19.60
N LEU A 217 10.74 -0.27 18.36
CA LEU A 217 10.45 1.13 18.02
C LEU A 217 9.04 1.57 18.42
N MET A 218 8.06 0.67 18.47
CA MET A 218 6.72 0.95 19.00
C MET A 218 6.73 1.27 20.49
N ALA A 219 7.71 0.77 21.25
CA ALA A 219 7.82 1.01 22.69
C ALA A 219 8.46 2.37 23.05
N VAL A 220 8.78 3.21 22.05
CA VAL A 220 9.47 4.50 22.19
C VAL A 220 8.64 5.63 21.58
#